data_AF-A0A1I0ZWL6-F1
#
_entry.id   AF-A0A1I0ZWL6-F1
#
_cell.length_a   1.000
_cell.length_b   1.000
_cell.length_c   1.000
_cell.angle_alpha   90.00
_cell.angle_beta   90.00
_cell.angle_gamma   90.00
#
_symmetry.space_group_name_H-M   'P 1'
#
loop_
_entity.id
_entity.type
_entity.pdbx_description
1 polymer ?
#
loop_
_entity_poly.entity_id
_entity_poly.type
_entity_poly.pdbx_seq_one_letter_code
_entity_poly.pdbx_strand_id
1 'polypeptide(L)'
;MMSALLKNQWKIFMNTMKSQPGKNYFGYLAMIAVFAILLYWFSAGIWTIADAVTEQVFAGILSYGFLLVIGFIILLGLPQVFKHLYSATDLNLLFTMPIPTRYIFWVKYLQSFVGVPLLVFVLYVVPLFVYGAFIDANVLYYPVVLLVLLSVIVISLSIAYLFNLLLVQIVPASKANEFMTVMSVLSGIFVYLLFMLPNLANDRPLPEMILSGLPLFPEWVPLTWASEAIIGARFGSMDFLLPFIMTLILAVIFFTLTSTLVERGFRTGWVKLSEGSGKKRKKGAAKKSGSKLNAPIIAVGKKEWYAIKRDMREWLVFLPLIFFFVFGFIGFLSSGGGLSDLRGPNEVTWPITQAILLFIYAMFNGQVASSTIAREAKSVWILRILPLSGKDIAFGKLWISWLIPFVILTVIEVAVGIFLGWPLIQFVTGIVMKAVVTAGISSIGMWLGTIGAKYNPANPQNRLKFGTAFMLMIASYVYLLVALIPFVMLLIPVEAIDFAQQLNQDIDGFFGSAAGFIYTVLNWKAASPVMITVAGILLMLIISLGVSYLFTMMSARKIDQGIEIEMVQDVKSKPALGRKHGSF
;
A
#
# COMPACT_ATOMS: atom_id res chain seq x y z
N MET A 1 -12.77 30.73 23.35
CA MET A 1 -12.02 30.45 22.10
C MET A 1 -12.22 29.02 21.61
N MET A 2 -11.99 27.99 22.43
CA MET A 2 -12.19 26.57 22.03
C MET A 2 -13.58 26.28 21.45
N SER A 3 -14.63 26.74 22.12
CA SER A 3 -16.03 26.56 21.66
C SER A 3 -16.29 27.19 20.29
N ALA A 4 -15.67 28.32 19.98
CA ALA A 4 -15.80 28.98 18.68
C ALA A 4 -15.09 28.18 17.56
N LEU A 5 -13.91 27.63 17.84
CA LEU A 5 -13.19 26.75 16.91
C LEU A 5 -13.96 25.46 16.63
N LEU A 6 -14.49 24.81 17.67
CA LEU A 6 -15.31 23.60 17.53
C LEU A 6 -16.60 23.88 16.76
N LYS A 7 -17.28 24.99 17.03
CA LYS A 7 -18.46 25.43 16.24
C LYS A 7 -18.11 25.64 14.78
N ASN A 8 -16.94 26.23 14.49
CA ASN A 8 -16.48 26.41 13.11
C ASN A 8 -16.21 25.08 12.43
N GLN A 9 -15.50 24.16 13.09
CA GLN A 9 -15.25 22.81 12.56
C GLN A 9 -16.54 22.04 12.32
N TRP A 10 -17.52 22.15 13.22
CA TRP A 10 -18.85 21.57 13.02
C TRP A 10 -19.57 22.15 11.80
N LYS A 11 -19.50 23.47 11.60
CA LYS A 11 -20.05 24.13 10.39
C LYS A 11 -19.34 23.65 9.11
N ILE A 12 -18.01 23.52 9.13
CA ILE A 12 -17.23 22.98 8.00
C ILE A 12 -17.67 21.55 7.71
N PHE A 13 -17.78 20.70 8.73
CA PHE A 13 -18.25 19.33 8.59
C PHE A 13 -19.65 19.27 7.98
N MET A 14 -20.60 20.04 8.51
CA MET A 14 -21.98 20.08 7.99
C MET A 14 -22.06 20.62 6.56
N ASN A 15 -21.29 21.66 6.23
CA ASN A 15 -21.26 22.21 4.88
C ASN A 15 -20.59 21.25 3.90
N THR A 16 -19.54 20.55 4.35
CA THR A 16 -18.88 19.49 3.55
C THR A 16 -19.85 18.35 3.31
N MET A 17 -20.57 17.88 4.33
CA MET A 17 -21.57 16.83 4.18
C MET A 17 -22.68 17.26 3.21
N LYS A 18 -23.14 18.51 3.22
CA LYS A 18 -24.17 19.03 2.29
C LYS A 18 -23.68 19.22 0.85
N SER A 19 -22.39 19.49 0.65
CA SER A 19 -21.84 19.80 -0.68
C SER A 19 -21.47 18.57 -1.52
N GLN A 20 -21.52 17.37 -0.95
CA GLN A 20 -21.13 16.15 -1.64
C GLN A 20 -22.14 15.67 -2.70
N PRO A 21 -21.67 14.98 -3.76
CA PRO A 21 -22.54 14.38 -4.75
C PRO A 21 -23.33 13.19 -4.17
N GLY A 22 -24.53 12.92 -4.70
CA GLY A 22 -25.42 11.82 -4.30
C GLY A 22 -24.72 10.45 -4.16
N LYS A 23 -23.77 10.16 -5.06
CA LYS A 23 -22.98 8.92 -5.07
C LYS A 23 -22.16 8.71 -3.79
N ASN A 24 -21.69 9.78 -3.15
CA ASN A 24 -20.88 9.65 -1.94
C ASN A 24 -21.73 9.29 -0.72
N TYR A 25 -22.99 9.74 -0.65
CA TYR A 25 -23.90 9.33 0.42
C TYR A 25 -24.20 7.83 0.38
N PHE A 26 -24.37 7.26 -0.81
CA PHE A 26 -24.48 5.81 -0.97
C PHE A 26 -23.22 5.11 -0.46
N GLY A 27 -22.03 5.65 -0.75
CA GLY A 27 -20.76 5.16 -0.21
C GLY A 27 -20.70 5.20 1.32
N TYR A 28 -21.17 6.26 1.95
CA TYR A 28 -21.24 6.35 3.42
C TYR A 28 -22.23 5.36 4.02
N LEU A 29 -23.42 5.20 3.42
CA LEU A 29 -24.40 4.19 3.85
C LEU A 29 -23.83 2.78 3.73
N ALA A 30 -23.18 2.46 2.61
CA ALA A 30 -22.52 1.17 2.42
C ALA A 30 -21.43 0.93 3.48
N MET A 31 -20.61 1.94 3.79
CA MET A 31 -19.58 1.83 4.82
C MET A 31 -20.18 1.60 6.22
N ILE A 32 -21.25 2.31 6.58
CA ILE A 32 -21.97 2.12 7.85
C ILE A 32 -22.59 0.72 7.90
N ALA A 33 -23.19 0.25 6.80
CA ALA A 33 -23.77 -1.08 6.72
C ALA A 33 -22.70 -2.18 6.88
N VAL A 34 -21.56 -2.06 6.19
CA VAL A 34 -20.42 -2.98 6.35
C VAL A 34 -19.90 -2.96 7.78
N PHE A 35 -19.76 -1.78 8.39
CA PHE A 35 -19.32 -1.66 9.78
C PHE A 35 -20.33 -2.28 10.76
N ALA A 36 -21.63 -2.10 10.54
CA ALA A 36 -22.68 -2.73 11.34
C ALA A 36 -22.70 -4.26 11.19
N ILE A 37 -22.49 -4.77 9.98
CA ILE A 37 -22.34 -6.21 9.73
C ILE A 37 -21.12 -6.74 10.48
N LEU A 38 -19.97 -6.07 10.39
CA LEU A 38 -18.77 -6.46 11.13
C LEU A 38 -19.03 -6.48 12.64
N LEU A 39 -19.66 -5.44 13.20
CA LEU A 39 -20.03 -5.40 14.61
C LEU A 39 -20.93 -6.56 15.02
N TYR A 40 -21.92 -6.91 14.19
CA TYR A 40 -22.80 -8.04 14.42
C TYR A 40 -22.02 -9.36 14.45
N TRP A 41 -21.17 -9.61 13.44
CA TRP A 41 -20.36 -10.83 13.39
C TRP A 41 -19.39 -10.96 14.57
N PHE A 42 -18.72 -9.87 14.94
CA PHE A 42 -17.84 -9.85 16.13
C PHE A 42 -18.63 -10.14 17.41
N SER A 43 -19.78 -9.50 17.59
CA SER A 43 -20.61 -9.67 18.79
C SER A 43 -21.20 -11.09 18.87
N ALA A 44 -21.66 -11.64 17.74
CA ALA A 44 -22.16 -13.00 17.66
C ALA A 44 -21.05 -14.03 17.95
N GLY A 45 -19.84 -13.81 17.42
CA GLY A 45 -18.69 -14.67 17.70
C GLY A 45 -18.34 -14.70 19.19
N ILE A 46 -18.34 -13.55 19.86
CA ILE A 46 -18.13 -13.51 21.31
C ILE A 46 -19.24 -14.25 22.06
N TRP A 47 -20.51 -14.04 21.69
CA TRP A 47 -21.64 -14.75 22.30
C TRP A 47 -21.49 -16.27 22.23
N THR A 48 -21.05 -16.80 21.08
CA THR A 48 -20.88 -18.26 20.90
C THR A 48 -19.73 -18.87 21.69
N ILE A 49 -18.70 -18.08 21.99
CA ILE A 49 -17.47 -18.55 22.65
C ILE A 49 -17.52 -18.23 24.16
N ALA A 50 -18.41 -17.34 24.59
CA ALA A 50 -18.48 -16.83 25.95
C ALA A 50 -18.59 -17.92 27.03
N ASP A 51 -19.36 -18.99 26.78
CA ASP A 51 -19.50 -20.14 27.69
C ASP A 51 -18.20 -20.93 27.89
N ALA A 52 -17.33 -20.94 26.89
CA ALA A 52 -16.09 -21.72 26.91
C ALA A 52 -14.88 -20.95 27.48
N VAL A 53 -15.05 -19.66 27.80
CA VAL A 53 -13.95 -18.77 28.20
C VAL A 53 -13.84 -18.71 29.73
N THR A 54 -12.76 -19.28 30.27
CA THR A 54 -12.41 -19.11 31.69
C THR A 54 -11.91 -17.69 31.97
N GLU A 55 -11.85 -17.31 33.25
CA GLU A 55 -11.38 -15.98 33.66
C GLU A 55 -9.94 -15.70 33.22
N GLN A 56 -9.03 -16.69 33.35
CA GLN A 56 -7.64 -16.53 32.92
C GLN A 56 -7.54 -16.36 31.40
N VAL A 57 -8.37 -17.08 30.64
CA VAL A 57 -8.43 -16.96 29.18
C VAL A 57 -8.96 -15.57 28.79
N PHE A 58 -9.98 -15.06 29.48
CA PHE A 58 -10.52 -13.73 29.24
C PHE A 58 -9.51 -12.62 29.54
N ALA A 59 -8.74 -12.75 30.63
CA ALA A 59 -7.66 -11.82 30.95
C ALA A 59 -6.59 -11.77 29.84
N GLY A 60 -6.22 -12.94 29.31
CA GLY A 60 -5.33 -13.05 28.15
C GLY A 60 -5.92 -12.36 26.92
N ILE A 61 -7.15 -12.70 26.52
CA ILE A 61 -7.83 -12.12 25.36
C ILE A 61 -7.90 -10.59 25.46
N LEU A 62 -8.28 -10.04 26.62
CA LEU A 62 -8.34 -8.60 26.85
C LEU A 62 -6.97 -7.94 26.75
N SER A 63 -5.94 -8.52 27.38
CA SER A 63 -4.58 -7.95 27.40
C SER A 63 -3.97 -7.91 25.98
N TYR A 64 -4.06 -9.02 25.23
CA TYR A 64 -3.67 -9.03 23.82
C TYR A 64 -4.58 -8.14 22.97
N GLY A 65 -5.88 -8.08 23.27
CA GLY A 65 -6.83 -7.18 22.63
C GLY A 65 -6.43 -5.71 22.78
N PHE A 66 -6.01 -5.27 23.96
CA PHE A 66 -5.49 -3.92 24.19
C PHE A 66 -4.16 -3.68 23.48
N LEU A 67 -3.29 -4.69 23.38
CA LEU A 67 -2.04 -4.58 22.61
C LEU A 67 -2.35 -4.30 21.15
N LEU A 68 -3.34 -5.02 20.60
CA LEU A 68 -3.82 -4.82 19.25
C LEU A 68 -4.40 -3.42 19.07
N VAL A 69 -5.24 -2.94 19.99
CA VAL A 69 -5.77 -1.56 19.97
C VAL A 69 -4.63 -0.53 19.94
N ILE A 70 -3.64 -0.67 20.81
CA ILE A 70 -2.48 0.23 20.88
C ILE A 70 -1.70 0.20 19.56
N GLY A 71 -1.34 -1.00 19.08
CA GLY A 71 -0.60 -1.17 17.83
C GLY A 71 -1.35 -0.60 16.62
N PHE A 72 -2.65 -0.87 16.53
CA PHE A 72 -3.51 -0.43 15.43
C PHE A 72 -3.66 1.09 15.41
N ILE A 73 -3.90 1.72 16.55
CA ILE A 73 -4.02 3.18 16.66
C ILE A 73 -2.68 3.86 16.40
N ILE A 74 -1.56 3.30 16.86
CA ILE A 74 -0.24 3.89 16.55
C ILE A 74 0.00 3.83 15.04
N LEU A 75 -0.11 2.66 14.43
CA LEU A 75 0.28 2.49 13.02
C LEU A 75 -0.65 3.21 12.04
N LEU A 76 -1.98 3.14 12.24
CA LEU A 76 -2.94 3.85 11.39
C LEU A 76 -3.13 5.32 11.78
N GLY A 77 -2.98 5.63 13.07
CA GLY A 77 -3.13 6.99 13.59
C GLY A 77 -1.92 7.88 13.27
N LEU A 78 -0.72 7.32 13.10
CA LEU A 78 0.48 8.10 12.77
C LEU A 78 0.31 8.95 11.49
N PRO A 79 -0.06 8.39 10.33
CA PRO A 79 -0.35 9.17 9.12
C PRO A 79 -1.48 10.18 9.30
N GLN A 80 -2.54 9.79 10.04
CA GLN A 80 -3.70 10.65 10.30
C GLN A 80 -3.32 11.90 11.11
N VAL A 81 -2.62 11.69 12.22
CA VAL A 81 -2.14 12.75 13.12
C VAL A 81 -1.19 13.68 12.38
N PHE A 82 -0.27 13.14 11.58
CA PHE A 82 0.62 13.95 10.75
C PHE A 82 -0.17 14.87 9.81
N LYS A 83 -1.17 14.31 9.10
CA LYS A 83 -2.00 15.09 8.17
C LYS A 83 -2.71 16.24 8.88
N HIS A 84 -3.27 16.00 10.06
CA HIS A 84 -3.97 17.01 10.86
C HIS A 84 -3.04 18.08 11.43
N LEU A 85 -1.82 17.70 11.84
CA LEU A 85 -0.87 18.63 12.45
C LEU A 85 -0.05 19.43 11.43
N TYR A 86 0.30 18.84 10.28
CA TYR A 86 1.33 19.46 9.44
C TYR A 86 0.91 19.68 7.99
N SER A 87 -0.10 18.98 7.50
CA SER A 87 -0.54 19.04 6.10
C SER A 87 -1.92 19.67 5.93
N ALA A 88 -2.58 20.05 7.03
CA ALA A 88 -3.91 20.63 6.96
C ALA A 88 -3.83 22.07 6.41
N THR A 89 -4.68 22.36 5.43
CA THR A 89 -4.69 23.64 4.69
C THR A 89 -5.10 24.83 5.56
N ASP A 90 -5.87 24.59 6.62
CA ASP A 90 -6.34 25.58 7.57
C ASP A 90 -5.25 26.10 8.52
N LEU A 91 -4.11 25.41 8.63
CA LEU A 91 -3.04 25.78 9.55
C LEU A 91 -2.40 27.14 9.22
N ASN A 92 -2.23 27.44 7.93
CA ASN A 92 -1.72 28.75 7.49
C ASN A 92 -2.58 29.88 8.06
N LEU A 93 -3.91 29.75 7.96
CA LEU A 93 -4.85 30.75 8.47
C LEU A 93 -4.84 30.77 10.01
N LEU A 94 -4.93 29.61 10.65
CA LEU A 94 -5.02 29.49 12.11
C LEU A 94 -3.78 30.07 12.82
N PHE A 95 -2.58 29.92 12.24
CA PHE A 95 -1.36 30.51 12.79
C PHE A 95 -1.20 32.01 12.55
N THR A 96 -1.96 32.61 11.63
CA THR A 96 -2.00 34.07 11.44
C THR A 96 -3.01 34.76 12.37
N MET A 97 -3.96 34.00 12.92
CA MET A 97 -4.93 34.52 13.87
C MET A 97 -4.33 34.62 15.28
N PRO A 98 -4.81 35.55 16.15
CA PRO A 98 -4.36 35.69 17.53
C PRO A 98 -4.95 34.58 18.43
N ILE A 99 -4.73 33.32 18.06
CA ILE A 99 -5.23 32.13 18.77
C ILE A 99 -4.02 31.40 19.37
N PRO A 100 -4.01 31.12 20.68
CA PRO A 100 -2.92 30.36 21.29
C PRO A 100 -2.79 28.96 20.68
N THR A 101 -1.55 28.54 20.42
CA THR A 101 -1.18 27.24 19.85
C THR A 101 -1.85 26.07 20.58
N ARG A 102 -1.98 26.18 21.91
CA ARG A 102 -2.71 25.24 22.76
C ARG A 102 -4.07 24.88 22.15
N TYR A 103 -4.94 25.88 21.95
CA TYR A 103 -6.31 25.64 21.47
C TYR A 103 -6.35 25.01 20.08
N ILE A 104 -5.42 25.36 19.20
CA ILE A 104 -5.29 24.74 17.89
C ILE A 104 -4.93 23.25 18.05
N PHE A 105 -3.96 22.94 18.90
CA PHE A 105 -3.56 21.56 19.20
C PHE A 105 -4.73 20.71 19.71
N TRP A 106 -5.50 21.20 20.70
CA TRP A 106 -6.65 20.46 21.24
C TRP A 106 -7.72 20.17 20.20
N VAL A 107 -8.01 21.13 19.32
CA VAL A 107 -8.97 20.93 18.21
C VAL A 107 -8.46 19.84 17.26
N LYS A 108 -7.18 19.87 16.90
CA LYS A 108 -6.57 18.84 16.04
C LYS A 108 -6.51 17.47 16.73
N TYR A 109 -6.24 17.41 18.04
CA TYR A 109 -6.27 16.19 18.84
C TYR A 109 -7.66 15.55 18.82
N LEU A 110 -8.70 16.34 19.06
CA LEU A 110 -10.08 15.88 19.04
C LEU A 110 -10.52 15.45 17.62
N GLN A 111 -10.08 16.15 16.57
CA GLN A 111 -10.28 15.71 15.19
C GLN A 111 -9.61 14.35 14.89
N SER A 112 -8.42 14.12 15.42
CA SER A 112 -7.74 12.83 15.26
C SER A 112 -8.45 11.72 16.02
N PHE A 113 -8.98 12.01 17.21
CA PHE A 113 -9.77 11.06 18.00
C PHE A 113 -11.03 10.59 17.26
N VAL A 114 -11.76 11.50 16.60
CA VAL A 114 -13.00 11.19 15.86
C VAL A 114 -12.79 10.25 14.65
N GLY A 115 -11.56 10.08 14.17
CA GLY A 115 -11.25 9.19 13.04
C GLY A 115 -11.08 7.71 13.43
N VAL A 116 -9.89 7.15 13.18
CA VAL A 116 -9.59 5.73 13.48
C VAL A 116 -9.81 5.36 14.95
N PRO A 117 -9.39 6.18 15.94
CA PRO A 117 -9.55 5.83 17.36
C PRO A 117 -11.01 5.64 17.78
N LEU A 118 -11.93 6.50 17.32
CA LEU A 118 -13.36 6.36 17.60
C LEU A 118 -13.95 5.07 17.00
N LEU A 119 -13.55 4.71 15.78
CA LEU A 119 -14.02 3.47 15.15
C LEU A 119 -13.55 2.24 15.95
N VAL A 120 -12.30 2.23 16.39
CA VAL A 120 -11.75 1.16 17.25
C VAL A 120 -12.45 1.12 18.61
N PHE A 121 -12.77 2.28 19.19
CA PHE A 121 -13.54 2.38 20.43
C PHE A 121 -14.90 1.68 20.29
N VAL A 122 -15.68 2.02 19.27
CA VAL A 122 -17.00 1.42 19.04
C VAL A 122 -16.88 -0.08 18.75
N LEU A 123 -15.85 -0.49 17.98
CA LEU A 123 -15.59 -1.90 17.66
C LEU A 123 -15.32 -2.76 18.90
N TYR A 124 -14.74 -2.20 19.97
CA TYR A 124 -14.45 -2.93 21.21
C TYR A 124 -15.55 -2.77 22.27
N VAL A 125 -16.17 -1.59 22.39
CA VAL A 125 -17.22 -1.35 23.38
C VAL A 125 -18.42 -2.26 23.15
N VAL A 126 -18.90 -2.37 21.91
CA VAL A 126 -20.12 -3.14 21.61
C VAL A 126 -19.96 -4.62 21.97
N PRO A 127 -18.91 -5.34 21.50
CA PRO A 127 -18.77 -6.76 21.83
C PRO A 127 -18.50 -7.02 23.33
N LEU A 128 -17.81 -6.11 24.03
CA LEU A 128 -17.62 -6.21 25.48
C LEU A 128 -18.91 -6.00 26.27
N PHE A 129 -19.78 -5.10 25.82
CA PHE A 129 -21.10 -4.91 26.44
C PHE A 129 -21.97 -6.15 26.24
N VAL A 130 -21.91 -6.77 25.06
CA VAL A 130 -22.60 -8.01 24.75
C VAL A 130 -22.09 -9.15 25.63
N TYR A 131 -20.78 -9.26 25.84
CA TYR A 131 -20.17 -10.22 26.78
C TYR A 131 -20.62 -9.99 28.23
N GLY A 132 -20.62 -8.74 28.69
CA GLY A 132 -21.11 -8.38 30.03
C GLY A 132 -22.58 -8.72 30.24
N ALA A 133 -23.41 -8.53 29.22
CA ALA A 133 -24.82 -8.91 29.25
C ALA A 133 -25.03 -10.43 29.23
N PHE A 134 -24.18 -11.17 28.53
CA PHE A 134 -24.25 -12.64 28.49
C PHE A 134 -23.96 -13.29 29.84
N ILE A 135 -23.04 -12.73 30.62
CA ILE A 135 -22.61 -13.30 31.91
C ILE A 135 -23.29 -12.61 33.11
N ASP A 136 -24.36 -11.85 32.87
CA ASP A 136 -25.07 -11.11 33.91
C ASP A 136 -24.13 -10.28 34.82
N ALA A 137 -23.19 -9.57 34.20
CA ALA A 137 -22.19 -8.79 34.92
C ALA A 137 -22.83 -7.63 35.73
N ASN A 138 -22.17 -7.25 36.82
CA ASN A 138 -22.61 -6.13 37.65
C ASN A 138 -22.74 -4.83 36.83
N VAL A 139 -23.67 -3.95 37.21
CA VAL A 139 -23.88 -2.64 36.57
C VAL A 139 -22.60 -1.79 36.52
N LEU A 140 -21.67 -1.97 37.46
CA LEU A 140 -20.35 -1.31 37.48
C LEU A 140 -19.44 -1.70 36.30
N TYR A 141 -19.64 -2.87 35.69
CA TYR A 141 -18.86 -3.35 34.55
C TYR A 141 -18.93 -2.38 33.36
N TYR A 142 -20.12 -1.93 32.98
CA TYR A 142 -20.34 -1.08 31.80
C TYR A 142 -19.60 0.27 31.84
N PRO A 143 -19.69 1.09 32.91
CA PRO A 143 -18.93 2.34 33.00
C PRO A 143 -17.41 2.10 33.12
N VAL A 144 -16.97 1.04 33.78
CA VAL A 144 -15.54 0.70 33.88
C VAL A 144 -14.97 0.34 32.51
N VAL A 145 -15.65 -0.52 31.74
CA VAL A 145 -15.26 -0.86 30.36
C VAL A 145 -15.11 0.39 29.49
N LEU A 146 -16.09 1.29 29.55
CA LEU A 146 -16.08 2.53 28.77
C LEU A 146 -14.85 3.40 29.11
N LEU A 147 -14.58 3.62 30.39
CA LEU A 147 -13.48 4.46 30.86
C LEU A 147 -12.10 3.83 30.65
N VAL A 148 -11.97 2.51 30.84
CA VAL A 148 -10.72 1.78 30.56
C VAL A 148 -10.40 1.82 29.07
N LEU A 149 -11.38 1.52 28.20
CA LEU A 149 -11.18 1.60 26.75
C LEU A 149 -10.82 3.01 26.30
N LEU A 150 -11.51 4.03 26.83
CA LEU A 150 -11.19 5.42 26.54
C LEU A 150 -9.75 5.75 26.95
N SER A 151 -9.32 5.28 28.13
CA SER A 151 -7.96 5.48 28.65
C SER A 151 -6.91 4.83 27.75
N VAL A 152 -7.09 3.57 27.36
CA VAL A 152 -6.18 2.85 26.43
C VAL A 152 -6.07 3.58 25.09
N ILE A 153 -7.19 4.06 24.56
CA ILE A 153 -7.21 4.80 23.29
C ILE A 153 -6.50 6.14 23.40
N VAL A 154 -6.71 6.87 24.49
CA VAL A 154 -6.01 8.14 24.76
C VAL A 154 -4.51 7.92 24.90
N ILE A 155 -4.08 6.85 25.57
CA ILE A 155 -2.66 6.46 25.65
C ILE A 155 -2.11 6.22 24.24
N SER A 156 -2.79 5.38 23.45
CA SER A 156 -2.39 5.01 22.09
C SER A 156 -2.27 6.22 21.16
N LEU A 157 -3.26 7.10 21.19
CA LEU A 157 -3.27 8.33 20.38
C LEU A 157 -2.16 9.29 20.84
N SER A 158 -1.98 9.46 22.15
CA SER A 158 -0.92 10.28 22.72
C SER A 158 0.47 9.80 22.28
N ILE A 159 0.71 8.49 22.29
CA ILE A 159 1.92 7.88 21.75
C ILE A 159 2.10 8.23 20.27
N ALA A 160 1.07 8.08 19.43
CA ALA A 160 1.14 8.44 18.01
C ALA A 160 1.47 9.93 17.78
N TYR A 161 0.98 10.83 18.64
CA TYR A 161 1.32 12.26 18.62
C TYR A 161 2.78 12.53 19.00
N LEU A 162 3.29 11.86 20.04
CA LEU A 162 4.68 11.98 20.47
C LEU A 162 5.66 11.44 19.42
N PHE A 163 5.35 10.30 18.82
CA PHE A 163 6.10 9.76 17.70
C PHE A 163 6.13 10.72 16.51
N ASN A 164 5.00 11.36 16.16
CA ASN A 164 4.97 12.36 15.10
C ASN A 164 5.85 13.58 15.41
N LEU A 165 5.87 14.04 16.66
CA LEU A 165 6.76 15.12 17.07
C LEU A 165 8.23 14.73 16.92
N LEU A 166 8.62 13.55 17.41
CA LEU A 166 9.98 13.02 17.28
C LEU A 166 10.36 12.90 15.80
N LEU A 167 9.43 12.42 14.99
CA LEU A 167 9.61 12.22 13.56
C LEU A 167 9.93 13.52 12.83
N VAL A 168 9.19 14.59 13.09
CA VAL A 168 9.42 15.89 12.41
C VAL A 168 10.78 16.50 12.79
N GLN A 169 11.35 16.10 13.93
CA GLN A 169 12.69 16.53 14.31
C GLN A 169 13.79 15.77 13.55
N ILE A 170 13.58 14.49 13.25
CA ILE A 170 14.56 13.63 12.58
C ILE A 170 14.42 13.69 11.05
N VAL A 171 13.20 13.66 10.54
CA VAL A 171 12.89 13.54 9.12
C VAL A 171 12.85 14.93 8.48
N PRO A 172 13.64 15.19 7.41
CA PRO A 172 13.59 16.45 6.69
C PRO A 172 12.18 16.77 6.20
N ALA A 173 11.82 18.04 6.27
CA ALA A 173 10.51 18.55 5.88
C ALA A 173 10.01 18.09 4.51
N SER A 174 10.93 18.03 3.54
CA SER A 174 10.66 17.60 2.18
C SER A 174 10.26 16.12 2.04
N LYS A 175 10.51 15.31 3.08
CA LYS A 175 10.32 13.85 3.09
C LYS A 175 9.18 13.36 3.95
N ALA A 176 8.54 14.24 4.72
CA ALA A 176 7.56 13.82 5.70
C ALA A 176 6.31 13.18 5.05
N ASN A 177 5.80 13.74 3.94
CA ASN A 177 4.69 13.14 3.19
C ASN A 177 5.06 11.76 2.58
N GLU A 178 6.32 11.56 2.20
CA GLU A 178 6.80 10.28 1.69
C GLU A 178 6.78 9.22 2.80
N PHE A 179 7.32 9.55 3.97
CA PHE A 179 7.33 8.68 5.14
C PHE A 179 5.92 8.29 5.58
N MET A 180 4.95 9.22 5.56
CA MET A 180 3.57 8.91 5.94
C MET A 180 2.92 7.88 5.01
N THR A 181 3.24 7.93 3.72
CA THR A 181 2.76 6.93 2.76
C THR A 181 3.36 5.56 3.09
N VAL A 182 4.65 5.53 3.45
CA VAL A 182 5.35 4.30 3.88
C VAL A 182 4.76 3.75 5.18
N MET A 183 4.47 4.59 6.18
CA MET A 183 3.84 4.16 7.43
C MET A 183 2.43 3.63 7.22
N SER A 184 1.65 4.25 6.33
CA SER A 184 0.31 3.75 5.98
C SER A 184 0.39 2.34 5.37
N VAL A 185 1.37 2.13 4.50
CA VAL A 185 1.68 0.83 3.91
C VAL A 185 2.11 -0.19 4.97
N LEU A 186 3.06 0.17 5.83
CA LEU A 186 3.54 -0.71 6.90
C LEU A 186 2.44 -1.07 7.89
N SER A 187 1.55 -0.12 8.17
CA SER A 187 0.36 -0.40 8.96
C SER A 187 -0.53 -1.44 8.28
N GLY A 188 -0.76 -1.33 6.97
CA GLY A 188 -1.52 -2.33 6.22
C GLY A 188 -0.87 -3.73 6.28
N ILE A 189 0.46 -3.78 6.12
CA ILE A 189 1.24 -5.02 6.28
C ILE A 189 1.06 -5.60 7.67
N PHE A 190 1.20 -4.78 8.70
CA PHE A 190 1.09 -5.21 10.09
C PHE A 190 -0.31 -5.77 10.38
N VAL A 191 -1.37 -5.09 9.96
CA VAL A 191 -2.75 -5.57 10.11
C VAL A 191 -2.94 -6.92 9.44
N TYR A 192 -2.41 -7.10 8.23
CA TYR A 192 -2.48 -8.38 7.56
C TYR A 192 -1.70 -9.48 8.30
N LEU A 193 -0.46 -9.20 8.70
CA LEU A 193 0.37 -10.15 9.45
C LEU A 193 -0.29 -10.55 10.77
N LEU A 194 -1.02 -9.65 11.43
CA LEU A 194 -1.77 -10.00 12.64
C LEU A 194 -2.83 -11.08 12.41
N PHE A 195 -3.53 -11.05 11.27
CA PHE A 195 -4.50 -12.09 10.93
C PHE A 195 -3.82 -13.38 10.43
N MET A 196 -2.62 -13.27 9.85
CA MET A 196 -1.95 -14.41 9.23
C MET A 196 -0.99 -15.16 10.17
N LEU A 197 -0.25 -14.45 11.04
CA LEU A 197 0.75 -15.03 11.94
C LEU A 197 0.18 -16.16 12.82
N PRO A 198 -1.03 -16.05 13.41
CA PRO A 198 -1.58 -17.14 14.20
C PRO A 198 -1.81 -18.42 13.39
N ASN A 199 -2.19 -18.29 12.11
CA ASN A 199 -2.38 -19.42 11.20
C ASN A 199 -1.06 -20.04 10.73
N LEU A 200 0.08 -19.37 10.92
CA LEU A 200 1.41 -19.85 10.53
C LEU A 200 2.21 -20.43 11.68
N ALA A 201 1.98 -19.91 12.89
CA ALA A 201 2.74 -20.30 14.06
C ALA A 201 2.22 -21.61 14.70
N ASN A 202 0.98 -22.01 14.41
CA ASN A 202 0.35 -23.16 15.06
C ASN A 202 -0.42 -24.02 14.05
N ASP A 203 -0.32 -25.34 14.22
CA ASP A 203 -1.16 -26.33 13.52
C ASP A 203 -2.61 -26.35 14.02
N ARG A 204 -2.89 -25.64 15.12
CA ARG A 204 -4.22 -25.54 15.72
C ARG A 204 -4.93 -24.29 15.23
N PRO A 205 -6.22 -24.37 14.89
CA PRO A 205 -6.99 -23.20 14.50
C PRO A 205 -7.03 -22.18 15.65
N LEU A 206 -7.00 -20.89 15.28
CA LEU A 206 -6.99 -19.72 16.18
C LEU A 206 -7.94 -19.83 17.40
N PRO A 207 -9.19 -20.32 17.27
CA PRO A 207 -10.10 -20.50 18.39
C PRO A 207 -9.59 -21.48 19.44
N GLU A 208 -8.97 -22.60 19.04
CA GLU A 208 -8.43 -23.59 19.97
C GLU A 208 -7.21 -23.05 20.72
N MET A 209 -6.38 -22.26 20.05
CA MET A 209 -5.25 -21.57 20.70
C MET A 209 -5.74 -20.58 21.77
N ILE A 210 -6.77 -19.79 21.45
CA ILE A 210 -7.37 -18.84 22.39
C ILE A 210 -7.95 -19.59 23.61
N LEU A 211 -8.69 -20.68 23.38
CA LEU A 211 -9.29 -21.49 24.43
C LEU A 211 -8.26 -22.23 25.30
N SER A 212 -7.07 -22.56 24.74
CA SER A 212 -5.98 -23.19 25.49
C SER A 212 -5.24 -22.26 26.46
N GLY A 213 -5.55 -20.96 26.44
CA GLY A 213 -4.92 -19.95 27.29
C GLY A 213 -3.73 -19.29 26.61
N LEU A 214 -3.87 -17.99 26.33
CA LEU A 214 -2.74 -17.17 25.86
C LEU A 214 -1.79 -16.88 27.04
N PRO A 215 -0.46 -16.78 26.79
CA PRO A 215 0.49 -16.47 27.85
C PRO A 215 0.18 -15.10 28.46
N LEU A 216 0.04 -15.05 29.78
CA LEU A 216 -0.27 -13.81 30.49
C LEU A 216 0.93 -12.86 30.43
N PHE A 217 0.67 -11.57 30.22
CA PHE A 217 1.70 -10.56 30.35
C PHE A 217 2.12 -10.39 31.82
N PRO A 218 3.35 -9.94 32.09
CA PRO A 218 3.75 -9.60 33.45
C PRO A 218 2.82 -8.56 34.09
N GLU A 219 2.58 -8.69 35.39
CA GLU A 219 1.66 -7.83 36.17
C GLU A 219 1.99 -6.33 36.14
N TRP A 220 3.23 -5.95 35.81
CA TRP A 220 3.66 -4.55 35.74
C TRP A 220 3.31 -3.87 34.40
N VAL A 221 2.78 -4.60 33.44
CA VAL A 221 2.49 -4.09 32.10
C VAL A 221 1.13 -3.38 32.11
N PRO A 222 0.99 -2.13 31.61
CA PRO A 222 -0.28 -1.40 31.65
C PRO A 222 -1.49 -2.09 30.98
N LEU A 223 -1.21 -3.08 30.12
CA LEU A 223 -2.20 -3.89 29.46
C LEU A 223 -2.88 -4.88 30.42
N THR A 224 -2.16 -5.40 31.43
CA THR A 224 -2.74 -6.26 32.47
C THR A 224 -3.62 -5.45 33.40
N TRP A 225 -3.22 -4.23 33.77
CA TRP A 225 -4.06 -3.35 34.59
C TRP A 225 -5.39 -3.04 33.91
N ALA A 226 -5.37 -2.80 32.59
CA ALA A 226 -6.60 -2.57 31.84
C ALA A 226 -7.51 -3.81 31.80
N SER A 227 -6.96 -5.02 31.68
CA SER A 227 -7.76 -6.25 31.65
C SER A 227 -8.30 -6.61 33.04
N GLU A 228 -7.47 -6.55 34.07
CA GLU A 228 -7.84 -6.80 35.46
C GLU A 228 -8.90 -5.83 35.96
N ALA A 229 -8.84 -4.54 35.57
CA ALA A 229 -9.87 -3.57 35.91
C ALA A 229 -11.25 -3.96 35.37
N ILE A 230 -11.33 -4.50 34.16
CA ILE A 230 -12.59 -4.94 33.56
C ILE A 230 -13.10 -6.23 34.22
N ILE A 231 -12.19 -7.14 34.56
CA ILE A 231 -12.53 -8.43 35.17
C ILE A 231 -13.01 -8.25 36.60
N GLY A 232 -12.30 -7.47 37.43
CA GLY A 232 -12.71 -7.19 38.81
C GLY A 232 -14.08 -6.49 38.88
N ALA A 233 -14.40 -5.66 37.90
CA ALA A 233 -15.69 -4.97 37.83
C ALA A 233 -16.87 -5.91 37.52
N ARG A 234 -16.61 -7.11 36.97
CA ARG A 234 -17.64 -8.14 36.70
C ARG A 234 -18.36 -8.58 37.98
N PHE A 235 -17.58 -8.84 39.04
CA PHE A 235 -18.09 -9.35 40.32
C PHE A 235 -18.56 -8.24 41.27
N GLY A 236 -18.32 -6.97 40.92
CA GLY A 236 -18.60 -5.83 41.79
C GLY A 236 -17.72 -5.77 43.06
N SER A 237 -16.56 -6.46 43.06
CA SER A 237 -15.60 -6.37 44.16
C SER A 237 -14.85 -5.04 44.11
N MET A 238 -14.11 -4.70 45.17
CA MET A 238 -13.30 -3.46 45.20
C MET A 238 -11.95 -3.62 44.48
N ASP A 239 -11.63 -4.85 44.04
CA ASP A 239 -10.32 -5.22 43.49
C ASP A 239 -10.05 -4.54 42.14
N PHE A 240 -11.09 -4.10 41.43
CA PHE A 240 -10.92 -3.36 40.18
C PHE A 240 -10.34 -1.96 40.36
N LEU A 241 -10.45 -1.34 41.54
CA LEU A 241 -10.15 0.07 41.71
C LEU A 241 -8.68 0.41 41.49
N LEU A 242 -7.77 -0.40 42.04
CA LEU A 242 -6.34 -0.17 41.89
C LEU A 242 -5.90 -0.23 40.41
N PRO A 243 -6.16 -1.33 39.67
CA PRO A 243 -5.79 -1.41 38.26
C PRO A 243 -6.50 -0.33 37.42
N PHE A 244 -7.77 -0.02 37.72
CA PHE A 244 -8.52 1.05 37.05
C PHE A 244 -7.86 2.42 37.23
N ILE A 245 -7.50 2.79 38.46
CA ILE A 245 -6.85 4.06 38.79
C ILE A 245 -5.46 4.14 38.13
N MET A 246 -4.69 3.05 38.13
CA MET A 246 -3.37 3.01 37.48
C MET A 246 -3.48 3.26 35.97
N THR A 247 -4.43 2.62 35.29
CA THR A 247 -4.68 2.86 33.86
C THR A 247 -5.13 4.30 33.58
N LEU A 248 -5.99 4.87 34.42
CA LEU A 248 -6.48 6.25 34.27
C LEU A 248 -5.37 7.27 34.48
N ILE A 249 -4.57 7.11 35.55
CA ILE A 249 -3.40 7.96 35.83
C ILE A 249 -2.43 7.90 34.65
N LEU A 250 -2.17 6.71 34.10
CA LEU A 250 -1.29 6.57 32.95
C LEU A 250 -1.81 7.33 31.73
N ALA A 251 -3.12 7.26 31.45
CA ALA A 251 -3.74 8.04 30.37
C ALA A 251 -3.59 9.55 30.59
N VAL A 252 -3.78 10.04 31.82
CA VAL A 252 -3.59 11.45 32.17
C VAL A 252 -2.13 11.86 31.99
N ILE A 253 -1.17 11.03 32.40
CA ILE A 253 0.27 11.29 32.23
C ILE A 253 0.61 11.40 30.73
N PHE A 254 0.23 10.42 29.91
CA PHE A 254 0.52 10.46 28.47
C PHE A 254 -0.16 11.66 27.78
N PHE A 255 -1.37 11.98 28.19
CA PHE A 255 -2.12 13.10 27.63
C PHE A 255 -1.49 14.45 27.98
N THR A 256 -1.13 14.66 29.24
CA THR A 256 -0.47 15.89 29.71
C THR A 256 0.92 16.05 29.10
N LEU A 257 1.68 14.95 29.02
CA LEU A 257 3.00 14.92 28.37
C LEU A 257 2.88 15.27 26.87
N THR A 258 1.87 14.73 26.18
CA THR A 258 1.61 15.07 24.78
C THR A 258 1.16 16.52 24.63
N SER A 259 0.24 17.01 25.45
CA SER A 259 -0.23 18.40 25.39
C SER A 259 0.89 19.39 25.64
N THR A 260 1.89 19.07 26.48
CA THR A 260 2.98 20.01 26.79
C THR A 260 4.11 19.97 25.76
N LEU A 261 4.57 18.78 25.39
CA LEU A 261 5.65 18.60 24.41
C LEU A 261 5.20 18.95 23.00
N VAL A 262 4.04 18.42 22.58
CA VAL A 262 3.55 18.61 21.21
C VAL A 262 3.13 20.04 20.97
N GLU A 263 2.48 20.72 21.92
CA GLU A 263 2.16 22.13 21.78
C GLU A 263 3.41 22.99 21.51
N ARG A 264 4.50 22.75 22.26
CA ARG A 264 5.77 23.48 22.08
C ARG A 264 6.46 23.14 20.76
N GLY A 265 6.44 21.87 20.36
CA GLY A 265 7.04 21.39 19.11
C GLY A 265 6.19 21.63 17.86
N PHE A 266 4.91 21.95 18.02
CA PHE A 266 3.94 22.01 16.92
C PHE A 266 4.26 23.14 15.95
N ARG A 267 4.42 24.37 16.47
CA ARG A 267 4.69 25.55 15.64
C ARG A 267 6.06 25.44 14.96
N THR A 268 7.08 25.01 15.69
CA THR A 268 8.45 24.86 15.15
C THR A 268 8.50 23.75 14.10
N GLY A 269 7.82 22.62 14.32
CA GLY A 269 7.69 21.54 13.35
C GLY A 269 6.96 21.98 12.09
N TRP A 270 5.86 22.73 12.23
CA TRP A 270 5.11 23.25 11.11
C TRP A 270 5.90 24.27 10.27
N VAL A 271 6.63 25.19 10.91
CA VAL A 271 7.50 26.15 10.20
C VAL A 271 8.60 25.42 9.42
N LYS A 272 9.28 24.45 10.06
CA LYS A 272 10.29 23.62 9.37
C LYS A 272 9.73 22.93 8.14
N LEU A 273 8.49 22.42 8.23
CA LEU A 273 7.80 21.73 7.14
C LEU A 273 7.38 22.68 6.00
N SER A 274 6.90 23.87 6.36
CA SER A 274 6.39 24.86 5.41
C SER A 274 7.50 25.63 4.68
N GLU A 275 8.64 25.89 5.35
CA GLU A 275 9.80 26.55 4.74
C GLU A 275 10.62 25.62 3.81
N GLY A 276 10.17 24.36 3.66
CA GLY A 276 10.52 23.51 2.54
C GLY A 276 12.02 23.37 2.29
N SER A 277 12.83 23.09 3.33
CA SER A 277 14.27 22.80 3.24
C SER A 277 14.98 23.53 2.09
N GLY A 278 14.77 24.84 1.96
CA GLY A 278 15.51 25.69 1.06
C GLY A 278 16.91 25.86 1.63
N LYS A 279 17.70 24.77 1.69
CA LYS A 279 19.15 24.87 1.91
C LYS A 279 19.59 25.79 0.78
N LYS A 280 19.82 27.08 1.08
CA LYS A 280 20.45 28.03 0.18
C LYS A 280 21.73 27.33 -0.26
N ARG A 281 21.66 26.69 -1.42
CA ARG A 281 22.81 26.01 -2.00
C ARG A 281 23.79 27.15 -2.17
N LYS A 282 24.85 27.19 -1.33
CA LYS A 282 25.97 28.09 -1.55
C LYS A 282 26.29 27.89 -3.03
N LYS A 283 26.07 28.94 -3.83
CA LYS A 283 26.36 28.93 -5.26
C LYS A 283 27.88 28.83 -5.35
N GLY A 284 28.42 27.63 -5.19
CA GLY A 284 29.73 27.31 -5.73
C GLY A 284 29.59 27.59 -7.22
N ALA A 285 30.41 28.49 -7.73
CA ALA A 285 30.44 28.89 -9.13
C ALA A 285 30.66 27.62 -9.99
N ALA A 286 29.56 26.98 -10.35
CA ALA A 286 29.59 25.88 -11.30
C ALA A 286 30.03 26.51 -12.60
N LYS A 287 31.28 26.21 -13.01
CA LYS A 287 31.82 26.58 -14.31
C LYS A 287 30.76 26.24 -15.35
N LYS A 288 30.21 27.28 -15.97
CA LYS A 288 29.37 27.18 -17.17
C LYS A 288 30.28 26.70 -18.32
N SER A 289 30.66 25.43 -18.29
CA SER A 289 31.07 24.77 -19.52
C SER A 289 29.77 24.42 -20.22
N GLY A 290 29.51 25.05 -21.36
CA GLY A 290 28.46 24.66 -22.28
C GLY A 290 28.79 23.27 -22.82
N SER A 291 28.54 22.23 -22.02
CA SER A 291 28.58 20.87 -22.49
C SER A 291 27.50 20.75 -23.55
N LYS A 292 27.91 20.58 -24.81
CA LYS A 292 27.07 19.91 -25.80
C LYS A 292 26.52 18.66 -25.10
N LEU A 293 25.19 18.49 -25.10
CA LEU A 293 24.57 17.30 -24.56
C LEU A 293 24.93 16.14 -25.50
N ASN A 294 26.10 15.54 -25.30
CA ASN A 294 26.59 14.45 -26.17
C ASN A 294 25.67 13.21 -26.11
N ALA A 295 24.72 13.14 -25.17
CA ALA A 295 23.74 12.07 -25.06
C ALA A 295 22.41 12.56 -24.41
N PRO A 296 21.47 13.12 -25.17
CA PRO A 296 20.19 13.62 -24.64
C PRO A 296 19.36 12.52 -23.97
N ILE A 297 19.33 11.31 -24.54
CA ILE A 297 18.63 10.13 -24.02
C ILE A 297 19.11 9.77 -22.61
N ILE A 298 20.43 9.75 -22.39
CA ILE A 298 21.03 9.42 -21.09
C ILE A 298 20.73 10.53 -20.08
N ALA A 299 20.75 11.80 -20.49
CA ALA A 299 20.45 12.92 -19.60
C ALA A 299 18.98 12.89 -19.12
N VAL A 300 18.04 12.61 -20.03
CA VAL A 300 16.62 12.44 -19.69
C VAL A 300 16.43 11.26 -18.72
N GLY A 301 17.07 10.12 -18.98
CA GLY A 301 16.97 8.98 -18.07
C GLY A 301 17.62 9.23 -16.71
N LYS A 302 18.79 9.87 -16.67
CA LYS A 302 19.43 10.23 -15.39
C LYS A 302 18.54 11.18 -14.57
N LYS A 303 17.80 12.07 -15.24
CA LYS A 303 16.77 12.90 -14.59
C LYS A 303 15.66 12.03 -13.99
N GLU A 304 15.15 11.07 -14.75
CA GLU A 304 14.09 10.15 -14.30
C GLU A 304 14.54 9.31 -13.10
N TRP A 305 15.76 8.74 -13.15
CA TRP A 305 16.37 8.03 -12.02
C TRP A 305 16.43 8.89 -10.76
N TYR A 306 16.90 10.14 -10.89
CA TYR A 306 16.95 11.05 -9.74
C TYR A 306 15.56 11.45 -9.24
N ALA A 307 14.56 11.54 -10.11
CA ALA A 307 13.18 11.80 -9.68
C ALA A 307 12.64 10.64 -8.83
N ILE A 308 12.82 9.40 -9.30
CA ILE A 308 12.39 8.18 -8.59
C ILE A 308 13.17 7.98 -7.29
N LYS A 309 14.50 8.11 -7.32
CA LYS A 309 15.34 8.00 -6.12
C LYS A 309 14.99 9.07 -5.07
N ARG A 310 14.51 10.23 -5.51
CA ARG A 310 14.11 11.33 -4.62
C ARG A 310 12.67 11.24 -4.14
N ASP A 311 11.85 10.26 -4.52
CA ASP A 311 10.50 10.13 -3.98
C ASP A 311 10.25 8.69 -3.54
N MET A 312 10.25 8.44 -2.22
CA MET A 312 10.05 7.10 -1.66
C MET A 312 8.71 6.49 -2.08
N ARG A 313 7.72 7.31 -2.41
CA ARG A 313 6.38 6.85 -2.80
C ARG A 313 6.39 6.13 -4.14
N GLU A 314 7.40 6.40 -4.99
CA GLU A 314 7.60 5.70 -6.25
C GLU A 314 8.04 4.26 -6.04
N TRP A 315 8.80 4.00 -4.98
CA TRP A 315 9.25 2.65 -4.63
C TRP A 315 8.10 1.79 -4.09
N LEU A 316 7.07 2.42 -3.53
CA LEU A 316 5.87 1.72 -3.05
C LEU A 316 5.04 1.10 -4.19
N VAL A 317 5.29 1.46 -5.46
CA VAL A 317 4.66 0.78 -6.61
C VAL A 317 5.12 -0.68 -6.73
N PHE A 318 6.29 -1.02 -6.19
CA PHE A 318 6.81 -2.39 -6.16
C PHE A 318 6.33 -3.20 -4.96
N LEU A 319 5.59 -2.59 -4.03
CA LEU A 319 5.13 -3.25 -2.83
C LEU A 319 4.23 -4.48 -3.10
N PRO A 320 3.28 -4.43 -4.05
CA PRO A 320 2.51 -5.63 -4.43
C PRO A 320 3.37 -6.82 -4.88
N LEU A 321 4.55 -6.57 -5.45
CA LEU A 321 5.48 -7.64 -5.84
C LEU A 321 6.11 -8.28 -4.62
N ILE A 322 6.51 -7.48 -3.61
CA ILE A 322 6.96 -8.02 -2.32
C ILE A 322 5.84 -8.86 -1.68
N PHE A 323 4.62 -8.35 -1.69
CA PHE A 323 3.45 -9.09 -1.19
C PHE A 323 3.22 -10.39 -1.93
N PHE A 324 3.30 -10.40 -3.26
CA PHE A 324 3.10 -11.62 -4.04
C PHE A 324 4.10 -12.72 -3.63
N PHE A 325 5.39 -12.37 -3.47
CA PHE A 325 6.40 -13.35 -3.06
C PHE A 325 6.28 -13.76 -1.61
N VAL A 326 6.13 -12.81 -0.69
CA VAL A 326 5.99 -13.10 0.73
C VAL A 326 4.73 -13.93 0.98
N PHE A 327 3.58 -13.51 0.44
CA PHE A 327 2.33 -14.23 0.64
C PHE A 327 2.25 -15.54 -0.14
N GLY A 328 2.81 -15.61 -1.35
CA GLY A 328 2.91 -16.87 -2.09
C GLY A 328 3.77 -17.89 -1.33
N PHE A 329 4.91 -17.47 -0.81
CA PHE A 329 5.81 -18.33 -0.02
C PHE A 329 5.16 -18.79 1.28
N ILE A 330 4.53 -17.86 2.01
CA ILE A 330 3.84 -18.16 3.24
C ILE A 330 2.64 -19.08 2.99
N GLY A 331 1.84 -18.81 1.95
CA GLY A 331 0.70 -19.64 1.55
C GLY A 331 1.13 -21.07 1.22
N PHE A 332 2.23 -21.22 0.48
CA PHE A 332 2.84 -22.52 0.21
C PHE A 332 3.23 -23.26 1.51
N LEU A 333 3.91 -22.58 2.43
CA LEU A 333 4.30 -23.19 3.71
C LEU A 333 3.07 -23.61 4.53
N SER A 334 2.01 -22.79 4.53
CA SER A 334 0.75 -23.11 5.22
C SER A 334 -0.03 -24.27 4.63
N SER A 335 0.19 -24.62 3.35
CA SER A 335 -0.39 -25.82 2.73
C SER A 335 0.31 -27.13 3.11
N GLY A 336 1.28 -27.08 4.03
CA GLY A 336 2.08 -28.25 4.44
C GLY A 336 3.19 -28.61 3.45
N GLY A 337 3.48 -27.74 2.48
CA GLY A 337 4.56 -27.93 1.51
C GLY A 337 5.93 -27.74 2.15
N GLY A 338 6.80 -28.75 2.01
CA GLY A 338 8.18 -28.66 2.44
C GLY A 338 9.02 -27.79 1.50
N LEU A 339 10.08 -27.15 2.01
CA LEU A 339 11.07 -26.46 1.15
C LEU A 339 11.72 -27.41 0.14
N SER A 340 11.75 -28.73 0.44
CA SER A 340 12.18 -29.78 -0.47
C SER A 340 11.26 -29.94 -1.68
N ASP A 341 9.96 -29.71 -1.51
CA ASP A 341 8.96 -29.95 -2.56
C ASP A 341 9.05 -28.86 -3.64
N LEU A 342 9.60 -27.68 -3.28
CA LEU A 342 9.95 -26.63 -4.23
C LEU A 342 11.16 -27.02 -5.10
N ARG A 343 12.05 -27.89 -4.60
CA ARG A 343 13.23 -28.39 -5.32
C ARG A 343 12.86 -29.58 -6.21
N GLY A 344 11.92 -29.35 -7.12
CA GLY A 344 11.64 -30.27 -8.23
C GLY A 344 12.75 -30.25 -9.30
N PRO A 345 12.64 -31.09 -10.34
CA PRO A 345 13.57 -31.08 -11.47
C PRO A 345 13.73 -29.67 -12.06
N ASN A 346 14.98 -29.23 -12.26
CA ASN A 346 15.29 -27.89 -12.78
C ASN A 346 14.61 -27.59 -14.13
N GLU A 347 14.40 -28.62 -14.94
CA GLU A 347 13.74 -28.53 -16.25
C GLU A 347 12.26 -28.15 -16.16
N VAL A 348 11.62 -28.41 -15.01
CA VAL A 348 10.21 -28.07 -14.76
C VAL A 348 10.11 -26.78 -13.94
N THR A 349 10.94 -26.64 -12.90
CA THR A 349 10.88 -25.48 -11.99
C THR A 349 11.32 -24.18 -12.67
N TRP A 350 12.29 -24.25 -13.58
CA TRP A 350 12.81 -23.06 -14.26
C TRP A 350 11.79 -22.41 -15.22
N PRO A 351 11.17 -23.11 -16.18
CA PRO A 351 10.15 -22.51 -17.04
C PRO A 351 8.96 -21.95 -16.24
N ILE A 352 8.46 -22.69 -15.24
CA ILE A 352 7.36 -22.21 -14.41
C ILE A 352 7.72 -20.90 -13.71
N THR A 353 8.92 -20.82 -13.14
CA THR A 353 9.38 -19.60 -12.46
C THR A 353 9.54 -18.44 -13.44
N GLN A 354 10.06 -18.67 -14.65
CA GLN A 354 10.14 -17.62 -15.69
C GLN A 354 8.76 -17.12 -16.11
N ALA A 355 7.77 -18.01 -16.24
CA ALA A 355 6.40 -17.63 -16.56
C ALA A 355 5.79 -16.76 -15.44
N ILE A 356 5.98 -17.15 -14.17
CA ILE A 356 5.54 -16.38 -13.01
C ILE A 356 6.21 -15.00 -12.99
N LEU A 357 7.52 -14.91 -13.19
CA LEU A 357 8.25 -13.64 -13.20
C LEU A 357 7.79 -12.72 -14.33
N LEU A 358 7.57 -13.24 -15.54
CA LEU A 358 7.04 -12.47 -16.67
C LEU A 358 5.60 -11.99 -16.42
N PHE A 359 4.77 -12.84 -15.82
CA PHE A 359 3.40 -12.50 -15.43
C PHE A 359 3.37 -11.37 -14.39
N ILE A 360 4.18 -11.49 -13.33
CA ILE A 360 4.36 -10.44 -12.32
C ILE A 360 4.82 -9.14 -12.99
N TYR A 361 5.80 -9.20 -13.91
CA TYR A 361 6.25 -8.02 -14.62
C TYR A 361 5.13 -7.35 -15.40
N ALA A 362 4.31 -8.12 -16.14
CA ALA A 362 3.19 -7.58 -16.92
C ALA A 362 2.15 -6.89 -16.04
N MET A 363 1.89 -7.41 -14.84
CA MET A 363 0.94 -6.79 -13.91
C MET A 363 1.44 -5.45 -13.35
N PHE A 364 2.73 -5.33 -13.02
CA PHE A 364 3.24 -4.15 -12.30
C PHE A 364 3.92 -3.11 -13.18
N ASN A 365 4.67 -3.55 -14.19
CA ASN A 365 5.53 -2.66 -14.96
C ASN A 365 4.73 -1.63 -15.78
N GLY A 366 3.54 -2.01 -16.26
CA GLY A 366 2.65 -1.08 -16.94
C GLY A 366 2.36 0.19 -16.12
N GLN A 367 2.23 0.06 -14.80
CA GLN A 367 2.01 1.20 -13.90
C GLN A 367 3.25 2.07 -13.75
N VAL A 368 4.44 1.47 -13.64
CA VAL A 368 5.71 2.21 -13.54
C VAL A 368 5.97 2.99 -14.82
N ALA A 369 5.85 2.35 -15.98
CA ALA A 369 6.12 2.97 -17.27
C ALA A 369 5.09 4.04 -17.66
N SER A 370 3.80 3.80 -17.38
CA SER A 370 2.76 4.81 -17.62
C SER A 370 2.89 6.03 -16.70
N SER A 371 3.38 5.83 -15.47
CA SER A 371 3.56 6.90 -14.50
C SER A 371 4.65 7.92 -14.88
N THR A 372 5.59 7.55 -15.76
CA THR A 372 6.72 8.38 -16.18
C THR A 372 6.29 9.69 -16.87
N ILE A 373 5.09 9.72 -17.47
CA ILE A 373 4.50 10.94 -18.02
C ILE A 373 3.82 11.77 -16.92
N ALA A 374 3.04 11.12 -16.06
CA ALA A 374 2.34 11.78 -14.94
C ALA A 374 3.29 12.45 -13.94
N ARG A 375 4.52 11.93 -13.74
CA ARG A 375 5.56 12.55 -12.91
C ARG A 375 5.94 13.96 -13.37
N GLU A 376 5.79 14.25 -14.65
CA GLU A 376 6.17 15.53 -15.26
C GLU A 376 5.08 16.58 -15.17
N ALA A 377 3.92 16.30 -14.58
CA ALA A 377 2.75 17.18 -14.62
C ALA A 377 3.03 18.66 -14.33
N LYS A 378 3.91 18.95 -13.37
CA LYS A 378 4.30 20.33 -13.00
C LYS A 378 5.32 20.96 -13.97
N SER A 379 6.06 20.15 -14.71
CA SER A 379 7.14 20.51 -15.63
C SER A 379 6.86 20.20 -17.10
N VAL A 380 5.61 19.86 -17.47
CA VAL A 380 5.23 19.59 -18.88
C VAL A 380 5.61 20.75 -19.79
N TRP A 381 5.40 22.00 -19.34
CA TRP A 381 5.76 23.19 -20.11
C TRP A 381 7.26 23.27 -20.41
N ILE A 382 8.12 22.80 -19.48
CA ILE A 382 9.57 22.74 -19.69
C ILE A 382 9.89 21.75 -20.80
N LEU A 383 9.26 20.57 -20.79
CA LEU A 383 9.48 19.57 -21.83
C LEU A 383 9.13 20.07 -23.23
N ARG A 384 8.13 20.96 -23.35
CA ARG A 384 7.71 21.53 -24.64
C ARG A 384 8.65 22.59 -25.21
N ILE A 385 9.47 23.23 -24.37
CA ILE A 385 10.42 24.27 -24.80
C ILE A 385 11.85 23.75 -24.95
N LEU A 386 12.11 22.50 -24.54
CA LEU A 386 13.44 21.90 -24.69
C LEU A 386 13.70 21.61 -26.17
N PRO A 387 14.93 21.89 -26.68
CA PRO A 387 15.34 21.55 -28.04
C PRO A 387 15.68 20.05 -28.15
N LEU A 388 14.75 19.19 -27.75
CA LEU A 388 14.87 17.73 -27.77
C LEU A 388 13.76 17.15 -28.62
N SER A 389 14.06 16.13 -29.43
CA SER A 389 13.02 15.41 -30.15
C SER A 389 12.18 14.56 -29.20
N GLY A 390 10.90 14.32 -29.53
CA GLY A 390 10.05 13.39 -28.80
C GLY A 390 10.65 11.98 -28.73
N LYS A 391 11.47 11.59 -29.72
CA LYS A 391 12.22 10.33 -29.71
C LYS A 391 13.25 10.29 -28.58
N ASP A 392 14.05 11.34 -28.42
CA ASP A 392 15.06 11.42 -27.36
C ASP A 392 14.42 11.37 -25.97
N ILE A 393 13.26 12.03 -25.81
CA ILE A 393 12.49 12.03 -24.58
C ILE A 393 11.89 10.64 -24.32
N ALA A 394 11.27 10.02 -25.32
CA ALA A 394 10.64 8.71 -25.20
C ALA A 394 11.67 7.62 -24.86
N PHE A 395 12.76 7.50 -25.63
CA PHE A 395 13.80 6.52 -25.34
C PHE A 395 14.46 6.79 -23.98
N GLY A 396 14.71 8.06 -23.65
CA GLY A 396 15.30 8.46 -22.36
C GLY A 396 14.44 8.09 -21.16
N LYS A 397 13.11 8.13 -21.31
CA LYS A 397 12.14 7.70 -20.29
C LYS A 397 12.00 6.18 -20.24
N LEU A 398 11.96 5.53 -21.40
CA LEU A 398 11.75 4.10 -21.53
C LEU A 398 12.83 3.29 -20.79
N TRP A 399 14.13 3.57 -21.04
CA TRP A 399 15.19 2.72 -20.50
C TRP A 399 15.22 2.71 -18.97
N ILE A 400 14.89 3.81 -18.30
CA ILE A 400 14.77 3.84 -16.84
C ILE A 400 13.51 3.12 -16.36
N SER A 401 12.37 3.38 -17.01
CA SER A 401 11.11 2.74 -16.65
C SER A 401 11.15 1.22 -16.82
N TRP A 402 11.92 0.72 -17.77
CA TRP A 402 12.16 -0.70 -18.01
C TRP A 402 13.23 -1.29 -17.08
N LEU A 403 14.36 -0.58 -16.91
CA LEU A 403 15.52 -1.09 -16.16
C LEU A 403 15.22 -1.27 -14.67
N ILE A 404 14.48 -0.35 -14.03
CA ILE A 404 14.23 -0.45 -12.58
C ILE A 404 13.44 -1.72 -12.23
N PRO A 405 12.25 -1.98 -12.83
CA PRO A 405 11.49 -3.19 -12.54
C PRO A 405 12.23 -4.46 -13.00
N PHE A 406 12.98 -4.38 -14.11
CA PHE A 406 13.80 -5.48 -14.60
C PHE A 406 14.88 -5.89 -13.58
N VAL A 407 15.64 -4.94 -13.04
CA VAL A 407 16.68 -5.19 -12.04
C VAL A 407 16.09 -5.82 -10.78
N ILE A 408 14.96 -5.31 -10.28
CA ILE A 408 14.28 -5.87 -9.10
C ILE A 408 13.91 -7.34 -9.34
N LEU A 409 13.32 -7.67 -10.49
CA LEU A 409 13.01 -9.06 -10.82
C LEU A 409 14.24 -9.92 -11.04
N THR A 410 15.34 -9.37 -11.56
CA THR A 410 16.60 -10.11 -11.70
C THR A 410 17.18 -10.46 -10.35
N VAL A 411 17.11 -9.57 -9.36
CA VAL A 411 17.54 -9.89 -7.98
C VAL A 411 16.69 -11.03 -7.41
N ILE A 412 15.38 -11.01 -7.63
CA ILE A 412 14.48 -12.08 -7.15
C ILE A 412 14.76 -13.40 -7.87
N GLU A 413 14.92 -13.37 -9.19
CA GLU A 413 15.28 -14.55 -9.99
C GLU A 413 16.61 -15.16 -9.53
N VAL A 414 17.61 -14.32 -9.22
CA VAL A 414 18.90 -14.79 -8.68
C VAL A 414 18.71 -15.46 -7.33
N ALA A 415 17.93 -14.87 -6.42
CA ALA A 415 17.64 -15.47 -5.12
C ALA A 415 16.91 -16.82 -5.23
N VAL A 416 15.89 -16.90 -6.10
CA VAL A 416 15.12 -18.12 -6.34
C VAL A 416 15.98 -19.19 -7.02
N GLY A 417 16.76 -18.83 -8.04
CA GLY A 417 17.60 -19.78 -8.75
C GLY A 417 18.72 -20.35 -7.89
N ILE A 418 19.30 -19.55 -6.97
CA ILE A 418 20.29 -20.04 -5.98
C ILE A 418 19.61 -21.04 -5.03
N PHE A 419 18.39 -20.73 -4.60
CA PHE A 419 17.62 -21.60 -3.69
C PHE A 419 17.24 -22.95 -4.34
N LEU A 420 16.91 -22.92 -5.64
CA LEU A 420 16.52 -24.08 -6.44
C LEU A 420 17.71 -24.82 -7.07
N GLY A 421 18.92 -24.26 -7.05
CA GLY A 421 20.12 -24.92 -7.58
C GLY A 421 20.22 -24.93 -9.10
N TRP A 422 19.81 -23.84 -9.77
CA TRP A 422 19.87 -23.75 -11.23
C TRP A 422 21.30 -23.59 -11.77
N PRO A 423 21.64 -24.19 -12.93
CA PRO A 423 22.92 -23.99 -13.60
C PRO A 423 23.07 -22.57 -14.18
N LEU A 424 24.32 -22.12 -14.37
CA LEU A 424 24.64 -20.78 -14.87
C LEU A 424 23.97 -20.46 -16.22
N ILE A 425 23.81 -21.45 -17.10
CA ILE A 425 23.16 -21.26 -18.40
C ILE A 425 21.69 -20.86 -18.27
N GLN A 426 20.96 -21.44 -17.31
CA GLN A 426 19.55 -21.12 -17.05
C GLN A 426 19.39 -19.71 -16.47
N PHE A 427 20.35 -19.25 -15.66
CA PHE A 427 20.39 -17.86 -15.21
C PHE A 427 20.59 -16.87 -16.36
N VAL A 428 21.62 -17.08 -17.18
CA VAL A 428 21.94 -16.14 -18.26
C VAL A 428 20.80 -16.10 -19.28
N THR A 429 20.28 -17.26 -19.68
CA THR A 429 19.16 -17.34 -20.64
C THR A 429 17.88 -16.74 -20.08
N GLY A 430 17.53 -16.98 -18.80
CA GLY A 430 16.37 -16.38 -18.14
C GLY A 430 16.44 -14.85 -18.11
N ILE A 431 17.60 -14.29 -17.74
CA ILE A 431 17.83 -12.85 -17.70
C ILE A 431 17.71 -12.22 -19.10
N VAL A 432 18.34 -12.82 -20.12
CA VAL A 432 18.29 -12.33 -21.51
C VAL A 432 16.86 -12.40 -22.06
N MET A 433 16.19 -13.54 -21.85
CA MET A 433 14.80 -13.73 -22.26
C MET A 433 13.89 -12.66 -21.66
N LYS A 434 13.98 -12.50 -20.34
CA LYS A 434 13.22 -11.50 -19.61
C LYS A 434 13.54 -10.10 -20.10
N ALA A 435 14.80 -9.74 -20.30
CA ALA A 435 15.20 -8.41 -20.75
C ALA A 435 14.49 -7.98 -22.04
N VAL A 436 14.42 -8.88 -23.02
CA VAL A 436 13.79 -8.60 -24.32
C VAL A 436 12.27 -8.54 -24.20
N VAL A 437 11.62 -9.53 -23.57
CA VAL A 437 10.14 -9.56 -23.44
C VAL A 437 9.63 -8.36 -22.66
N THR A 438 10.31 -8.00 -21.59
CA THR A 438 9.89 -6.91 -20.69
C THR A 438 9.96 -5.52 -21.34
N ALA A 439 10.83 -5.31 -22.32
CA ALA A 439 10.94 -4.05 -23.04
C ALA A 439 9.64 -3.68 -23.80
N GLY A 440 8.94 -4.67 -24.35
CA GLY A 440 7.65 -4.46 -25.02
C GLY A 440 6.56 -3.97 -24.07
N ILE A 441 6.43 -4.58 -22.90
CA ILE A 441 5.46 -4.19 -21.85
C ILE A 441 5.71 -2.76 -21.39
N SER A 442 6.97 -2.39 -21.15
CA SER A 442 7.34 -1.02 -20.75
C SER A 442 6.93 0.01 -21.79
N SER A 443 7.11 -0.32 -23.08
CA SER A 443 6.81 0.57 -24.18
C SER A 443 5.30 0.80 -24.33
N ILE A 444 4.49 -0.26 -24.19
CA ILE A 444 3.03 -0.18 -24.16
C ILE A 444 2.57 0.69 -22.97
N GLY A 445 3.14 0.46 -21.79
CA GLY A 445 2.85 1.25 -20.59
C GLY A 445 3.13 2.73 -20.76
N MET A 446 4.31 3.07 -21.29
CA MET A 446 4.69 4.45 -21.58
C MET A 446 3.73 5.11 -22.58
N TRP A 447 3.36 4.41 -23.66
CA TRP A 447 2.45 4.94 -24.67
C TRP A 447 1.06 5.27 -24.09
N LEU A 448 0.47 4.37 -23.30
CA LEU A 448 -0.80 4.64 -22.64
C LEU A 448 -0.67 5.76 -21.60
N GLY A 449 0.50 5.90 -20.97
CA GLY A 449 0.86 7.08 -20.18
C GLY A 449 0.76 8.39 -20.96
N THR A 450 1.17 8.42 -22.23
CA THR A 450 1.03 9.64 -23.07
C THR A 450 -0.41 9.96 -23.46
N ILE A 451 -1.33 8.98 -23.40
CA ILE A 451 -2.75 9.16 -23.73
C ILE A 451 -3.57 9.59 -22.51
N GLY A 452 -3.29 8.99 -21.35
CA GLY A 452 -4.17 9.04 -20.18
C GLY A 452 -3.53 9.48 -18.89
N ALA A 453 -2.40 10.19 -18.92
CA ALA A 453 -1.74 10.65 -17.70
C ALA A 453 -2.65 11.52 -16.82
N LYS A 454 -2.63 11.22 -15.53
CA LYS A 454 -3.35 11.91 -14.47
C LYS A 454 -2.39 12.22 -13.34
N TYR A 455 -2.47 13.41 -12.77
CA TYR A 455 -1.66 13.82 -11.64
C TYR A 455 -2.53 13.99 -10.40
N ASN A 456 -2.30 13.14 -9.41
CA ASN A 456 -2.96 13.19 -8.11
C ASN A 456 -1.92 13.33 -6.98
N PRO A 457 -1.81 14.53 -6.36
CA PRO A 457 -0.90 14.75 -5.23
C PRO A 457 -1.23 13.91 -3.98
N ALA A 458 -2.52 13.64 -3.74
CA ALA A 458 -3.01 12.96 -2.55
C ALA A 458 -2.86 11.43 -2.66
N ASN A 459 -3.05 10.88 -3.87
CA ASN A 459 -2.76 9.47 -4.17
C ASN A 459 -1.77 9.37 -5.34
N PRO A 460 -0.45 9.35 -5.06
CA PRO A 460 0.59 9.29 -6.09
C PRO A 460 0.56 8.02 -6.95
N GLN A 461 -0.12 6.95 -6.55
CA GLN A 461 -0.25 5.73 -7.37
C GLN A 461 -1.34 5.87 -8.44
N ASN A 462 -2.32 6.75 -8.24
CA ASN A 462 -3.40 6.98 -9.20
C ASN A 462 -2.96 7.98 -10.30
N ARG A 463 -2.23 7.47 -11.29
CA ARG A 463 -1.58 8.27 -12.34
C ARG A 463 -2.13 8.10 -13.75
N LEU A 464 -3.16 7.28 -13.89
CA LEU A 464 -3.85 7.04 -15.16
C LEU A 464 -5.34 7.31 -14.99
N LYS A 465 -5.97 7.75 -16.08
CA LYS A 465 -7.44 7.73 -16.18
C LYS A 465 -7.91 6.27 -16.11
N PHE A 466 -9.09 6.03 -15.52
CA PHE A 466 -9.64 4.69 -15.34
C PHE A 466 -9.70 3.90 -16.66
N GLY A 467 -10.22 4.50 -17.74
CA GLY A 467 -10.29 3.86 -19.05
C GLY A 467 -8.92 3.50 -19.63
N THR A 468 -7.92 4.36 -19.46
CA THR A 468 -6.54 4.08 -19.93
C THR A 468 -5.83 3.04 -19.08
N ALA A 469 -6.12 2.98 -17.76
CA ALA A 469 -5.62 1.92 -16.90
C ALA A 469 -6.20 0.56 -17.28
N PHE A 470 -7.48 0.52 -17.67
CA PHE A 470 -8.12 -0.70 -18.17
C PHE A 470 -7.53 -1.14 -19.53
N MET A 471 -7.34 -0.20 -20.46
CA MET A 471 -6.64 -0.48 -21.72
C MET A 471 -5.22 -0.99 -21.51
N LEU A 472 -4.50 -0.45 -20.52
CA LEU A 472 -3.16 -0.91 -20.14
C LEU A 472 -3.17 -2.35 -19.68
N MET A 473 -4.10 -2.70 -18.81
CA MET A 473 -4.26 -4.06 -18.33
C MET A 473 -4.50 -5.03 -19.50
N ILE A 474 -5.46 -4.73 -20.38
CA ILE A 474 -5.76 -5.56 -21.56
C ILE A 474 -4.55 -5.67 -22.49
N ALA A 475 -3.94 -4.54 -22.85
CA ALA A 475 -2.81 -4.52 -23.80
C ALA A 475 -1.59 -5.27 -23.26
N SER A 476 -1.30 -5.15 -21.96
CA SER A 476 -0.23 -5.90 -21.30
C SER A 476 -0.50 -7.41 -21.32
N TYR A 477 -1.74 -7.85 -21.07
CA TYR A 477 -2.08 -9.27 -21.12
C TYR A 477 -2.09 -9.84 -22.54
N VAL A 478 -2.63 -9.10 -23.51
CA VAL A 478 -2.59 -9.50 -24.93
C VAL A 478 -1.13 -9.62 -25.40
N TYR A 479 -0.27 -8.67 -25.05
CA TYR A 479 1.16 -8.77 -25.35
C TYR A 479 1.80 -9.98 -24.67
N LEU A 480 1.47 -10.26 -23.40
CA LEU A 480 1.99 -11.43 -22.70
C LEU A 480 1.56 -12.73 -23.39
N LEU A 481 0.30 -12.86 -23.80
CA LEU A 481 -0.18 -14.04 -24.54
C LEU A 481 0.59 -14.25 -25.84
N VAL A 482 0.87 -13.18 -26.58
CA VAL A 482 1.68 -13.25 -27.80
C VAL A 482 3.14 -13.58 -27.48
N ALA A 483 3.69 -13.03 -26.39
CA ALA A 483 5.04 -13.33 -25.92
C ALA A 483 5.19 -14.74 -25.31
N LEU A 484 4.08 -15.42 -24.96
CA LEU A 484 4.09 -16.81 -24.52
C LEU A 484 4.35 -17.79 -25.66
N ILE A 485 4.07 -17.43 -26.92
CA ILE A 485 4.37 -18.29 -28.07
C ILE A 485 5.87 -18.63 -28.18
N PRO A 486 6.79 -17.65 -28.24
CA PRO A 486 8.22 -17.95 -28.26
C PRO A 486 8.69 -18.54 -26.92
N PHE A 487 8.04 -18.21 -25.81
CA PHE A 487 8.31 -18.79 -24.49
C PHE A 487 8.11 -20.31 -24.51
N VAL A 488 6.99 -20.80 -25.05
CA VAL A 488 6.68 -22.23 -25.20
C VAL A 488 7.72 -22.92 -26.07
N MET A 489 8.06 -22.33 -27.22
CA MET A 489 9.07 -22.87 -28.13
C MET A 489 10.44 -23.06 -27.46
N LEU A 490 10.85 -22.09 -26.65
CA LEU A 490 12.18 -22.07 -26.06
C LEU A 490 12.29 -22.88 -24.76
N LEU A 491 11.34 -22.71 -23.85
CA LEU A 491 11.53 -23.05 -22.44
C LEU A 491 10.86 -24.37 -22.04
N ILE A 492 9.77 -24.78 -22.71
CA ILE A 492 9.05 -25.98 -22.29
C ILE A 492 9.82 -27.24 -22.73
N PRO A 493 10.11 -28.18 -21.81
CA PRO A 493 10.76 -29.45 -22.11
C PRO A 493 9.91 -30.31 -23.06
N VAL A 494 10.56 -31.13 -23.89
CA VAL A 494 9.88 -32.05 -24.83
C VAL A 494 9.15 -33.15 -24.07
N GLU A 495 9.62 -33.46 -22.87
CA GLU A 495 9.07 -34.40 -21.91
C GLU A 495 7.65 -34.01 -21.44
N ALA A 496 7.23 -32.76 -21.65
CA ALA A 496 5.89 -32.27 -21.31
C ALA A 496 4.81 -32.58 -22.37
N ILE A 497 5.14 -33.30 -23.46
CA ILE A 497 4.20 -33.65 -24.53
C ILE A 497 2.99 -34.42 -23.99
N ASP A 498 3.24 -35.45 -23.17
CA ASP A 498 2.17 -36.32 -22.65
C ASP A 498 1.20 -35.55 -21.75
N PHE A 499 1.73 -34.62 -20.95
CA PHE A 499 0.92 -33.74 -20.11
C PHE A 499 0.10 -32.74 -20.93
N ALA A 500 0.69 -32.15 -21.97
CA ALA A 500 -0.03 -31.25 -22.88
C ALA A 500 -1.14 -31.98 -23.65
N GLN A 501 -0.92 -33.26 -23.99
CA GLN A 501 -1.91 -34.11 -24.65
C GLN A 501 -3.09 -34.43 -23.71
N GLN A 502 -2.82 -34.79 -22.46
CA GLN A 502 -3.87 -35.03 -21.45
C GLN A 502 -4.71 -33.78 -21.22
N LEU A 503 -4.07 -32.62 -21.02
CA LEU A 503 -4.79 -31.35 -20.83
C LEU A 503 -5.67 -30.96 -22.03
N ASN A 504 -5.25 -31.30 -23.25
CA ASN A 504 -6.04 -31.04 -24.46
C ASN A 504 -7.25 -31.99 -24.57
N GLN A 505 -7.21 -33.17 -23.96
CA GLN A 505 -8.31 -34.14 -23.98
C GLN A 505 -9.30 -33.92 -22.82
N ASP A 506 -8.82 -33.45 -21.66
CA ASP A 506 -9.63 -33.28 -20.46
C ASP A 506 -10.33 -31.91 -20.36
N ILE A 507 -9.79 -30.87 -21.01
CA ILE A 507 -10.27 -29.50 -20.86
C ILE A 507 -10.79 -28.98 -22.20
N ASP A 508 -12.09 -28.73 -22.28
CA ASP A 508 -12.72 -28.07 -23.43
C ASP A 508 -12.58 -26.53 -23.39
N GLY A 509 -12.70 -25.90 -24.56
CA GLY A 509 -12.73 -24.43 -24.71
C GLY A 509 -11.35 -23.78 -24.94
N PHE A 510 -11.19 -22.53 -24.50
CA PHE A 510 -9.96 -21.75 -24.73
C PHE A 510 -8.70 -22.44 -24.18
N PHE A 511 -8.79 -23.01 -22.97
CA PHE A 511 -7.67 -23.69 -22.33
C PHE A 511 -7.28 -24.99 -23.05
N GLY A 512 -8.26 -25.77 -23.55
CA GLY A 512 -8.01 -26.91 -24.43
C GLY A 512 -7.29 -26.50 -25.72
N SER A 513 -7.78 -25.46 -26.39
CA SER A 513 -7.13 -24.94 -27.61
C SER A 513 -5.68 -24.47 -27.37
N ALA A 514 -5.40 -23.87 -26.20
CA ALA A 514 -4.05 -23.49 -25.82
C ALA A 514 -3.16 -24.70 -25.52
N ALA A 515 -3.69 -25.72 -24.85
CA ALA A 515 -2.99 -26.99 -24.62
C ALA A 515 -2.69 -27.73 -25.94
N GLY A 516 -3.65 -27.75 -26.86
CA GLY A 516 -3.46 -28.28 -28.22
C GLY A 516 -2.37 -27.53 -28.98
N PHE A 517 -2.34 -26.20 -28.91
CA PHE A 517 -1.24 -25.41 -29.50
C PHE A 517 0.12 -25.78 -28.89
N ILE A 518 0.21 -25.86 -27.55
CA ILE A 518 1.44 -26.27 -26.86
C ILE A 518 1.88 -27.67 -27.33
N TYR A 519 0.96 -28.63 -27.39
CA TYR A 519 1.22 -29.98 -27.89
C TYR A 519 1.77 -29.98 -29.32
N THR A 520 1.17 -29.21 -30.24
CA THR A 520 1.67 -29.11 -31.62
C THR A 520 3.08 -28.53 -31.69
N VAL A 521 3.37 -27.48 -30.92
CA VAL A 521 4.70 -26.84 -30.87
C VAL A 521 5.74 -27.79 -30.26
N LEU A 522 5.37 -28.55 -29.24
CA LEU A 522 6.27 -29.53 -28.62
C LEU A 522 6.56 -30.71 -29.55
N ASN A 523 5.57 -31.19 -30.31
CA ASN A 523 5.78 -32.21 -31.35
C ASN A 523 6.75 -31.73 -32.43
N TRP A 524 6.61 -30.48 -32.88
CA TRP A 524 7.58 -29.90 -33.79
C TRP A 524 8.97 -29.84 -33.13
N LYS A 525 9.04 -29.45 -31.84
CA LYS A 525 10.30 -29.36 -31.09
C LYS A 525 10.99 -30.71 -30.96
N ALA A 526 10.22 -31.79 -30.79
CA ALA A 526 10.72 -33.16 -30.82
C ALA A 526 11.31 -33.53 -32.19
N ALA A 527 10.66 -33.11 -33.28
CA ALA A 527 11.11 -33.41 -34.64
C ALA A 527 12.37 -32.62 -35.05
N SER A 528 12.48 -31.35 -34.67
CA SER A 528 13.65 -30.51 -35.01
C SER A 528 13.97 -29.47 -33.93
N PRO A 529 14.74 -29.85 -32.88
CA PRO A 529 15.02 -28.97 -31.75
C PRO A 529 15.74 -27.66 -32.13
N VAL A 530 16.71 -27.74 -33.05
CA VAL A 530 17.55 -26.59 -33.42
C VAL A 530 16.76 -25.56 -34.23
N MET A 531 15.92 -26.00 -35.16
CA MET A 531 15.14 -25.09 -36.00
C MET A 531 14.12 -24.29 -35.17
N ILE A 532 13.49 -24.93 -34.19
CA ILE A 532 12.43 -24.31 -33.38
C ILE A 532 12.98 -23.41 -32.30
N THR A 533 14.16 -23.72 -31.77
CA THR A 533 14.86 -22.79 -30.87
C THR A 533 15.31 -21.53 -31.62
N VAL A 534 15.86 -21.66 -32.83
CA VAL A 534 16.21 -20.50 -33.67
C VAL A 534 14.96 -19.70 -34.05
N ALA A 535 13.90 -20.36 -34.50
CA ALA A 535 12.63 -19.72 -34.83
C ALA A 535 12.02 -19.00 -33.61
N GLY A 536 12.07 -19.64 -32.43
CA GLY A 536 11.62 -19.07 -31.18
C GLY A 536 12.38 -17.79 -30.80
N ILE A 537 13.72 -17.79 -30.92
CA ILE A 537 14.54 -16.59 -30.66
C ILE A 537 14.21 -15.47 -31.64
N LEU A 538 14.10 -15.77 -32.94
CA LEU A 538 13.77 -14.77 -33.95
C LEU A 538 12.38 -14.17 -33.72
N LEU A 539 11.38 -15.02 -33.47
CA LEU A 539 10.01 -14.62 -33.21
C LEU A 539 9.91 -13.77 -31.93
N MET A 540 10.64 -14.14 -30.88
CA MET A 540 10.76 -13.37 -29.66
C MET A 540 11.34 -11.97 -29.88
N LEU A 541 12.43 -11.87 -30.65
CA LEU A 541 13.08 -10.60 -30.97
C LEU A 541 12.16 -9.72 -31.83
N ILE A 542 11.53 -10.29 -32.87
CA ILE A 542 10.63 -9.57 -33.78
C ILE A 542 9.43 -9.02 -33.01
N ILE A 543 8.76 -9.85 -32.21
CA ILE A 543 7.60 -9.43 -31.43
C ILE A 543 8.00 -8.39 -30.39
N SER A 544 8.99 -8.68 -29.56
CA SER A 544 9.28 -7.84 -28.39
C SER A 544 9.95 -6.52 -28.79
N LEU A 545 10.97 -6.57 -29.67
CA LEU A 545 11.64 -5.35 -30.15
C LEU A 545 10.77 -4.57 -31.13
N GLY A 546 9.98 -5.26 -31.97
CA GLY A 546 9.02 -4.62 -32.87
C GLY A 546 7.94 -3.86 -32.12
N VAL A 547 7.32 -4.49 -31.13
CA VAL A 547 6.36 -3.84 -30.22
C VAL A 547 7.04 -2.69 -29.47
N SER A 548 8.21 -2.93 -28.89
CA SER A 548 8.96 -1.91 -28.15
C SER A 548 9.23 -0.66 -29.01
N TYR A 549 9.72 -0.86 -30.23
CA TYR A 549 9.99 0.23 -31.18
C TYR A 549 8.71 0.95 -31.61
N LEU A 550 7.66 0.21 -31.98
CA LEU A 550 6.40 0.76 -32.46
C LEU A 550 5.75 1.65 -31.39
N PHE A 551 5.56 1.14 -30.18
CA PHE A 551 4.92 1.89 -29.09
C PHE A 551 5.79 3.05 -28.59
N THR A 552 7.12 2.92 -28.62
CA THR A 552 8.03 4.03 -28.32
C THR A 552 7.93 5.14 -29.35
N MET A 553 7.84 4.81 -30.64
CA MET A 553 7.67 5.79 -31.71
C MET A 553 6.30 6.46 -31.67
N MET A 554 5.24 5.72 -31.32
CA MET A 554 3.92 6.32 -31.08
C MET A 554 3.94 7.28 -29.89
N SER A 555 4.66 6.93 -28.82
CA SER A 555 4.86 7.80 -27.67
C SER A 555 5.62 9.07 -28.06
N ALA A 556 6.70 8.94 -28.84
CA ALA A 556 7.49 10.06 -29.35
C ALA A 556 6.64 11.06 -30.16
N ARG A 557 5.84 10.55 -31.11
CA ARG A 557 4.92 11.37 -31.91
C ARG A 557 3.94 12.14 -31.02
N LYS A 558 3.42 11.49 -29.98
CA LYS A 558 2.47 12.11 -29.05
C LYS A 558 3.13 13.15 -28.12
N ILE A 559 4.38 12.91 -27.72
CA ILE A 559 5.18 13.90 -26.97
C ILE A 559 5.38 15.16 -27.82
N ASP A 560 5.73 15.01 -29.11
CA ASP A 560 5.92 16.12 -30.04
C ASP A 560 4.63 16.91 -30.31
N GLN A 561 3.49 16.23 -30.39
CA GLN A 561 2.16 16.87 -30.53
C GLN A 561 1.71 17.60 -29.27
N GLY A 562 2.33 17.31 -28.12
CA GLY A 562 1.96 17.83 -26.82
C GLY A 562 1.06 16.88 -26.03
N ILE A 563 1.35 16.76 -24.74
CA ILE A 563 0.64 15.88 -23.80
C ILE A 563 -0.29 16.71 -22.93
N GLU A 564 -1.53 16.25 -22.77
CA GLU A 564 -2.46 16.74 -21.76
C GLU A 564 -2.42 15.85 -20.52
N ILE A 565 -2.26 16.47 -19.35
CA ILE A 565 -2.24 15.76 -18.07
C ILE A 565 -3.39 16.29 -17.21
N GLU A 566 -4.29 15.40 -16.80
CA GLU A 566 -5.41 15.77 -15.92
C GLU A 566 -4.88 16.09 -14.53
N MET A 567 -5.04 17.35 -14.10
CA MET A 567 -4.68 17.78 -12.76
C MET A 567 -5.88 17.60 -11.83
N VAL A 568 -5.81 16.66 -10.90
CA VAL A 568 -6.83 16.52 -9.87
C VAL A 568 -6.67 17.68 -8.89
N GLN A 569 -7.52 18.69 -9.02
CA GLN A 569 -7.73 19.70 -7.99
C GLN A 569 -8.93 19.26 -7.14
N ASP A 570 -8.83 19.35 -5.80
CA ASP A 570 -9.88 18.97 -4.83
C ASP A 570 -11.20 19.77 -4.97
N VAL A 571 -11.32 20.63 -5.98
CA VAL A 571 -12.42 21.60 -6.10
C VAL A 571 -13.07 21.47 -7.48
N LYS A 572 -14.01 20.51 -7.62
CA LYS A 572 -15.12 20.59 -8.59
C LYS A 572 -16.07 19.39 -8.39
N SER A 573 -16.87 19.42 -7.34
CA SER A 573 -18.11 18.63 -7.27
C SER A 573 -19.30 19.58 -7.28
N LYS A 574 -20.20 19.43 -8.26
CA LYS A 574 -21.52 20.08 -8.23
C LYS A 574 -22.32 19.47 -7.06
N PRO A 575 -22.82 20.28 -6.11
CA PRO A 575 -23.58 19.78 -4.97
C PRO A 575 -24.94 19.24 -5.43
N ALA A 576 -25.37 18.10 -4.88
CA ALA A 576 -26.66 17.49 -5.19
C ALA A 576 -27.82 18.09 -4.37
N LEU A 577 -27.54 18.73 -3.23
CA LEU A 577 -28.54 19.27 -2.31
C LEU A 577 -28.16 20.68 -1.85
N GLY A 578 -28.79 21.71 -2.44
CA GLY A 578 -28.72 23.09 -1.94
C GLY A 578 -28.80 24.16 -3.03
N ARG A 579 -29.80 25.05 -2.90
CA ARG A 579 -30.12 26.16 -3.82
C ARG A 579 -28.89 26.95 -4.27
N LYS A 580 -28.86 27.30 -5.57
CA LYS A 580 -28.06 28.41 -6.11
C LYS A 580 -28.21 29.62 -5.19
N HIS A 581 -27.20 29.92 -4.38
CA HIS A 581 -27.03 31.28 -3.89
C HIS A 581 -26.27 32.01 -4.99
N GLY A 582 -26.89 33.10 -5.44
CA GLY A 582 -26.40 33.92 -6.55
C GLY A 582 -24.96 34.32 -6.33
N SER A 583 -24.21 34.27 -7.42
CA SER A 583 -22.91 34.91 -7.58
C SER A 583 -23.01 36.39 -7.20
N PHE A 584 -22.17 36.82 -6.27
CA PHE A 584 -21.56 38.15 -6.28
C PHE A 584 -20.05 37.96 -6.30
#